data_AF-A0A4S4A0N6-F1
#
_entry.id   AF-A0A4S4A0N6-F1
#
_cell.length_a   1.000
_cell.length_b   1.000
_cell.length_c   1.000
_cell.angle_alpha   90.00
_cell.angle_beta   90.00
_cell.angle_gamma   90.00
#
_symmetry.space_group_name_H-M   'P 1'
#
loop_
_entity.id
_entity.type
_entity.pdbx_description
1 polymer ?
#
loop_
_entity_poly.entity_id
_entity_poly.type
_entity_poly.pdbx_seq_one_letter_code
_entity_poly.pdbx_strand_id
1 'polypeptide(L)'
;MTKNTVFQLSALSQNDAGAADGSQLFCEVTKITNGNVRTGSFSINEMIALPTPPGQNGFGPTPTWFLVPDDNILDTSFTLEISCPSDSSYPTTKITVKASDVQKWAAIPYNERNNQIYQGGKYGIFGFAQEGADGLIYTVTAGVLNPK
;
A
#
# COMPACT_ATOMS: atom_id res chain seq x y z
N MET A 1 4.02 -24.05 -13.08
CA MET A 1 3.35 -22.78 -13.39
C MET A 1 2.90 -22.18 -12.07
N THR A 2 3.53 -21.08 -11.63
CA THR A 2 3.05 -20.30 -10.49
C THR A 2 1.66 -19.76 -10.84
N LYS A 3 0.67 -20.10 -10.02
CA LYS A 3 -0.69 -19.60 -10.14
C LYS A 3 -0.69 -18.17 -9.60
N ASN A 4 -0.45 -17.18 -10.46
CA ASN A 4 -0.63 -15.77 -10.09
C ASN A 4 -2.13 -15.48 -9.99
N THR A 5 -2.71 -15.85 -8.85
CA THR A 5 -4.17 -15.85 -8.63
C THR A 5 -4.64 -14.70 -7.76
N VAL A 6 -3.74 -13.99 -7.09
CA VAL A 6 -4.10 -12.91 -6.16
C VAL A 6 -3.20 -11.71 -6.37
N PHE A 7 -3.80 -10.53 -6.38
CA PHE A 7 -3.10 -9.27 -6.20
C PHE A 7 -3.30 -8.78 -4.76
N GLN A 8 -2.23 -8.78 -3.98
CA GLN A 8 -2.21 -8.32 -2.60
C GLN A 8 -1.79 -6.85 -2.52
N LEU A 9 -2.56 -6.05 -1.80
CA LEU A 9 -2.18 -4.70 -1.35
C LEU A 9 -2.07 -4.69 0.17
N SER A 10 -1.01 -4.10 0.72
CA SER A 10 -0.93 -3.74 2.13
C SER A 10 -0.54 -2.28 2.29
N ALA A 11 -0.91 -1.69 3.42
CA ALA A 11 -0.54 -0.33 3.77
C ALA A 11 -0.04 -0.27 5.22
N LEU A 12 1.03 0.47 5.47
CA LEU A 12 1.55 0.75 6.81
C LEU A 12 2.10 2.18 6.89
N SER A 13 2.44 2.62 8.09
CA SER A 13 3.11 3.89 8.33
C SER A 13 4.46 3.67 9.02
N GLN A 14 5.26 4.73 9.11
CA GLN A 14 6.47 4.81 9.92
C GLN A 14 6.46 6.12 10.71
N ASN A 15 7.31 6.20 11.73
CA ASN A 15 7.61 7.43 12.46
C ASN A 15 9.09 7.76 12.24
N ASP A 16 9.42 8.24 11.04
CA ASP A 16 10.78 8.68 10.76
C ASP A 16 11.17 9.87 11.64
N ALA A 17 12.46 9.98 11.95
CA ALA A 17 12.98 11.13 12.68
C ALA A 17 12.74 12.41 11.85
N GLY A 18 11.82 13.27 12.28
CA GLY A 18 11.37 14.47 11.56
C GLY A 18 10.02 14.33 10.81
N ALA A 19 9.41 13.14 10.83
CA ALA A 19 8.07 12.84 10.32
C ALA A 19 7.39 11.81 11.26
N ALA A 20 7.01 12.24 12.47
CA ALA A 20 6.50 11.38 13.55
C ALA A 20 4.96 11.35 13.60
N ASP A 21 4.32 11.44 12.44
CA ASP A 21 2.86 11.45 12.27
C ASP A 21 2.27 10.08 11.90
N GLY A 22 3.11 9.05 11.71
CA GLY A 22 2.71 7.71 11.29
C GLY A 22 1.57 7.09 12.09
N SER A 23 1.54 7.29 13.40
CA SER A 23 0.47 6.78 14.27
C SER A 23 -0.87 7.50 14.12
N GLN A 24 -0.90 8.61 13.38
CA GLN A 24 -2.09 9.42 13.10
C GLN A 24 -2.62 9.22 11.67
N LEU A 25 -1.90 8.43 10.86
CA LEU A 25 -2.25 8.21 9.46
C LEU A 25 -3.30 7.11 9.32
N PHE A 26 -4.18 7.31 8.35
CA PHE A 26 -5.23 6.39 7.97
C PHE A 26 -5.11 6.09 6.49
N CYS A 27 -5.70 4.97 6.09
CA CYS A 27 -5.88 4.64 4.70
C CYS A 27 -7.29 4.13 4.41
N GLU A 28 -7.73 4.28 3.17
CA GLU A 28 -9.02 3.79 2.68
C GLU A 28 -8.86 3.24 1.27
N VAL A 29 -9.22 1.98 1.04
CA VAL A 29 -9.38 1.46 -0.33
C VAL A 29 -10.74 1.94 -0.86
N THR A 30 -10.71 2.92 -1.75
CA THR A 30 -11.90 3.59 -2.30
C THR A 30 -12.41 2.96 -3.59
N LYS A 31 -11.57 2.16 -4.27
CA LYS A 31 -11.97 1.47 -5.50
C LYS A 31 -11.13 0.22 -5.76
N ILE A 32 -11.79 -0.81 -6.25
CA ILE A 32 -11.18 -1.98 -6.91
C ILE A 32 -11.68 -2.06 -8.36
N THR A 33 -10.92 -2.71 -9.23
CA THR A 33 -11.32 -2.92 -10.64
C THR A 33 -11.00 -4.35 -11.08
N ASN A 34 -11.91 -4.97 -11.82
CA ASN A 34 -11.78 -6.29 -12.47
C ASN A 34 -11.47 -7.46 -11.51
N GLY A 35 -12.02 -7.42 -10.31
CA GLY A 35 -11.88 -8.49 -9.34
C GLY A 35 -12.71 -8.27 -8.09
N ASN A 36 -12.66 -9.25 -7.20
CA ASN A 36 -13.36 -9.24 -5.93
C ASN A 36 -12.38 -9.42 -4.76
N VAL A 37 -12.64 -8.72 -3.66
CA VAL A 37 -11.83 -8.84 -2.44
C VAL A 37 -12.18 -10.15 -1.74
N ARG A 38 -11.18 -11.01 -1.52
CA ARG A 38 -11.35 -12.30 -0.85
C ARG A 38 -11.61 -12.12 0.65
N THR A 39 -12.40 -13.03 1.23
CA THR A 39 -12.60 -13.16 2.69
C THR A 39 -11.28 -13.20 3.47
N GLY A 40 -11.22 -12.44 4.56
CA GLY A 40 -10.02 -12.24 5.37
C GLY A 40 -9.22 -10.99 5.01
N SER A 41 -9.60 -10.28 3.95
CA SER A 41 -9.15 -8.91 3.69
C SER A 41 -9.82 -7.92 4.64
N PHE A 42 -9.20 -6.76 4.81
CA PHE A 42 -9.84 -5.62 5.46
C PHE A 42 -11.01 -5.07 4.63
N SER A 43 -11.90 -4.32 5.27
CA SER A 43 -12.98 -3.60 4.61
C SER A 43 -12.46 -2.64 3.53
N ILE A 44 -13.29 -2.41 2.52
CA ILE A 44 -13.12 -1.31 1.56
C ILE A 44 -14.13 -0.21 1.87
N ASN A 45 -13.88 1.02 1.41
CA ASN A 45 -14.68 2.21 1.72
C ASN A 45 -14.83 2.47 3.24
N GLU A 46 -13.78 2.15 3.99
CA GLU A 46 -13.68 2.37 5.43
C GLU A 46 -12.28 2.91 5.74
N MET A 47 -12.20 3.95 6.57
CA MET A 47 -10.93 4.48 7.06
C MET A 47 -10.33 3.52 8.09
N ILE A 48 -9.12 3.06 7.81
CA ILE A 48 -8.36 2.12 8.65
C ILE A 48 -7.05 2.77 9.06
N ALA A 49 -6.77 2.78 10.37
CA ALA A 49 -5.53 3.32 10.91
C ALA A 49 -4.31 2.54 10.39
N LEU A 50 -3.25 3.25 10.04
CA LEU A 50 -1.99 2.64 9.62
C LEU A 50 -1.14 2.31 10.84
N PRO A 51 -0.70 1.05 11.01
CA PRO A 51 0.22 0.70 12.07
C PRO A 51 1.62 1.19 11.73
N THR A 52 2.34 1.64 12.75
CA THR A 52 3.79 1.83 12.69
C THR A 52 4.50 0.50 12.99
N PRO A 53 5.78 0.32 12.61
CA PRO A 53 6.50 -0.92 12.83
C PRO A 53 6.67 -1.22 14.34
N PRO A 54 6.89 -2.50 14.71
CA PRO A 54 7.23 -2.87 16.08
C PRO A 54 8.40 -2.04 16.60
N GLY A 55 8.27 -1.51 17.82
CA GLY A 55 9.25 -0.59 18.42
C GLY A 55 8.99 0.90 18.19
N GLN A 56 7.99 1.27 17.39
CA GLN A 56 7.54 2.66 17.19
C GLN A 56 6.12 2.93 17.73
N ASN A 57 5.74 2.24 18.82
CA ASN A 57 4.39 2.26 19.40
C ASN A 57 3.28 1.79 18.44
N GLY A 58 3.63 0.91 17.48
CA GLY A 58 2.68 0.33 16.54
C GLY A 58 1.54 -0.39 17.24
N PHE A 59 0.32 -0.18 16.74
CA PHE A 59 -0.87 -0.87 17.21
C PHE A 59 -1.59 -1.54 16.03
N GLY A 60 -2.16 -2.71 16.28
CA GLY A 60 -3.05 -3.38 15.34
C GLY A 60 -2.35 -4.12 14.18
N PRO A 61 -3.12 -4.91 13.42
CA PRO A 61 -2.63 -5.63 12.25
C PRO A 61 -2.43 -4.70 11.05
N THR A 62 -1.45 -5.00 10.18
CA THR A 62 -1.23 -4.31 8.90
C THR A 62 -2.45 -4.49 7.98
N PRO A 63 -3.13 -3.39 7.60
CA PRO A 63 -4.20 -3.41 6.61
C PRO A 63 -3.75 -4.12 5.35
N THR A 64 -4.48 -5.17 4.97
CA THR A 64 -4.15 -6.02 3.82
C THR A 64 -5.42 -6.42 3.08
N TRP A 65 -5.37 -6.33 1.76
CA TRP A 65 -6.44 -6.73 0.85
C TRP A 65 -5.91 -7.71 -0.20
N PHE A 66 -6.73 -8.72 -0.49
CA PHE A 66 -6.42 -9.75 -1.48
C PHE A 66 -7.46 -9.69 -2.59
N LEU A 67 -7.07 -9.18 -3.75
CA LEU A 67 -7.93 -9.08 -4.93
C LEU A 67 -7.78 -10.33 -5.79
N VAL A 68 -8.87 -11.06 -5.94
CA VAL A 68 -8.98 -12.19 -6.86
C VAL A 68 -9.50 -11.64 -8.19
N PRO A 69 -8.79 -11.81 -9.32
CA PRO A 69 -9.22 -11.30 -10.61
C PRO A 69 -10.47 -12.02 -11.10
N ASP A 70 -11.31 -11.31 -11.84
CA ASP A 70 -12.45 -11.93 -12.54
C ASP A 70 -11.98 -12.79 -13.73
N ASP A 71 -10.88 -12.40 -14.36
CA ASP A 71 -10.24 -13.13 -15.48
C ASP A 71 -8.71 -13.02 -15.39
N ASN A 72 -8.14 -11.89 -15.83
CA ASN A 72 -6.70 -11.66 -15.86
C ASN A 72 -6.23 -10.76 -14.71
N ILE A 73 -5.27 -11.25 -13.92
CA ILE A 73 -4.68 -10.50 -12.81
C ILE A 73 -4.12 -9.14 -13.25
N LEU A 74 -3.53 -9.03 -14.45
CA LEU A 74 -2.87 -7.80 -14.88
C LEU A 74 -3.84 -6.64 -15.15
N ASP A 75 -5.13 -6.95 -15.35
CA ASP A 75 -6.18 -5.96 -15.56
C ASP A 75 -6.79 -5.46 -14.23
N THR A 76 -6.31 -5.97 -13.10
CA THR A 76 -6.78 -5.58 -11.77
C THR A 76 -6.08 -4.34 -11.24
N SER A 77 -6.78 -3.60 -10.38
CA SER A 77 -6.19 -2.47 -9.66
C SER A 77 -6.87 -2.18 -8.33
N PHE A 78 -6.11 -1.56 -7.44
CA PHE A 78 -6.60 -0.90 -6.23
C PHE A 78 -6.45 0.61 -6.38
N THR A 79 -7.37 1.35 -5.76
CA THR A 79 -7.19 2.76 -5.44
C THR A 79 -7.28 2.95 -3.94
N LEU A 80 -6.18 3.43 -3.36
CA LEU A 80 -6.00 3.71 -1.94
C LEU A 80 -5.94 5.23 -1.75
N GLU A 81 -6.51 5.72 -0.66
CA GLU A 81 -6.29 7.08 -0.18
C GLU A 81 -5.56 7.02 1.17
N ILE A 82 -4.61 7.93 1.38
CA ILE A 82 -3.88 8.09 2.64
C ILE A 82 -4.09 9.52 3.14
N SER A 83 -4.46 9.65 4.42
CA SER A 83 -4.80 10.93 5.04
C SER A 83 -4.50 10.94 6.54
N CYS A 84 -4.55 12.12 7.17
CA CYS A 84 -4.45 12.31 8.61
C CYS A 84 -5.68 13.09 9.10
N PRO A 85 -6.76 12.42 9.56
CA PRO A 85 -7.99 13.09 9.98
C PRO A 85 -7.80 14.08 11.14
N SER A 86 -6.75 13.91 11.96
CA SER A 86 -6.42 14.80 13.07
C SER A 86 -5.55 16.00 12.68
N ASP A 87 -4.98 16.03 11.48
CA ASP A 87 -4.14 17.13 10.98
C ASP A 87 -4.53 17.52 9.55
N SER A 88 -5.29 18.60 9.41
CA SER A 88 -5.71 19.14 8.11
C SER A 88 -4.56 19.66 7.25
N SER A 89 -3.36 19.85 7.80
CA SER A 89 -2.17 20.24 7.02
C SER A 89 -1.52 19.05 6.31
N TYR A 90 -1.86 17.82 6.71
CA TYR A 90 -1.43 16.62 6.02
C TYR A 90 -2.21 16.46 4.70
N PRO A 91 -1.53 16.36 3.55
CA PRO A 91 -2.19 16.23 2.27
C PRO A 91 -2.83 14.85 2.13
N THR A 92 -4.06 14.83 1.64
CA THR A 92 -4.72 13.60 1.23
C THR A 92 -4.10 13.11 -0.08
N THR A 93 -3.54 11.90 -0.09
CA THR A 93 -2.84 11.34 -1.24
C THR A 93 -3.60 10.15 -1.80
N LYS A 94 -4.04 10.25 -3.05
CA LYS A 94 -4.73 9.17 -3.77
C LYS A 94 -3.74 8.40 -4.65
N ILE A 95 -3.70 7.09 -4.49
CA ILE A 95 -2.76 6.18 -5.13
C ILE A 95 -3.54 5.10 -5.86
N THR A 96 -3.34 4.98 -7.17
CA THR A 96 -3.86 3.85 -7.95
C THR A 96 -2.71 2.90 -8.29
N VAL A 97 -2.85 1.64 -7.92
CA VAL A 97 -1.85 0.60 -8.15
C VAL A 97 -2.47 -0.45 -9.07
N LYS A 98 -1.88 -0.63 -10.25
CA LYS A 98 -2.27 -1.67 -11.21
C LYS A 98 -1.36 -2.88 -11.07
N ALA A 99 -1.94 -4.07 -11.11
CA ALA A 99 -1.18 -5.31 -11.11
C ALA A 99 -0.15 -5.37 -12.26
N SER A 100 -0.50 -4.86 -13.45
CA SER A 100 0.42 -4.76 -14.58
C SER A 100 1.69 -3.95 -14.27
N ASP A 101 1.59 -2.94 -13.43
CA ASP A 101 2.73 -2.09 -13.06
C ASP A 101 3.54 -2.76 -11.96
N VAL A 102 2.87 -3.37 -10.97
CA VAL A 102 3.50 -4.18 -9.93
C VAL A 102 4.33 -5.31 -10.52
N GLN A 103 3.82 -6.01 -11.54
CA GLN A 103 4.57 -7.05 -12.24
C GLN A 103 5.88 -6.51 -12.84
N LYS A 104 5.82 -5.37 -13.52
CA LYS A 104 7.02 -4.75 -14.12
C LYS A 104 8.02 -4.32 -13.06
N TRP A 105 7.56 -3.72 -11.97
CA TRP A 105 8.42 -3.28 -10.88
C TRP A 105 9.03 -4.46 -10.12
N ALA A 106 8.25 -5.52 -9.88
CA ALA A 106 8.71 -6.74 -9.22
C ALA A 106 9.70 -7.56 -10.07
N ALA A 107 9.71 -7.39 -11.40
CA ALA A 107 10.67 -8.03 -12.29
C ALA A 107 12.08 -7.41 -12.23
N ILE A 108 12.22 -6.18 -11.70
CA ILE A 108 13.54 -5.53 -11.53
C ILE A 108 14.29 -6.24 -10.40
N PRO A 109 15.58 -6.61 -10.56
CA PRO A 109 16.38 -7.21 -9.50
C PRO A 109 16.34 -6.39 -8.20
N TYR A 110 16.26 -7.07 -7.05
CA TYR A 110 16.04 -6.40 -5.76
C TYR A 110 17.02 -5.24 -5.48
N ASN A 111 18.31 -5.45 -5.78
CA ASN A 111 19.36 -4.45 -5.54
C ASN A 111 19.33 -3.26 -6.52
N GLU A 112 18.52 -3.34 -7.58
CA GLU A 112 18.36 -2.32 -8.61
C GLU A 112 16.97 -1.68 -8.58
N ARG A 113 16.10 -2.15 -7.67
CA ARG A 113 14.70 -1.72 -7.60
C ARG A 113 14.59 -0.42 -6.82
N ASN A 114 13.97 0.57 -7.47
CA ASN A 114 13.57 1.81 -6.81
C ASN A 114 12.16 1.68 -6.23
N ASN A 115 11.92 2.38 -5.13
CA ASN A 115 10.58 2.58 -4.59
C ASN A 115 9.77 3.47 -5.53
N GLN A 116 8.46 3.26 -5.56
CA GLN A 116 7.55 4.14 -6.27
C GLN A 116 7.18 5.29 -5.34
N ILE A 117 7.66 6.49 -5.65
CA ILE A 117 7.40 7.67 -4.80
C ILE A 117 6.07 8.30 -5.20
N TYR A 118 5.13 8.33 -4.25
CA TYR A 118 3.83 8.97 -4.42
C TYR A 118 3.79 10.35 -3.80
N GLN A 119 4.55 10.56 -2.72
CA GLN A 119 4.72 11.85 -2.08
C GLN A 119 6.13 11.98 -1.50
N GLY A 120 6.78 13.12 -1.76
CA GLY A 120 8.09 13.46 -1.19
C GLY A 120 7.99 14.37 0.04
N GLY A 121 9.14 14.80 0.57
CA GLY A 121 9.20 15.77 1.66
C GLY A 121 8.90 15.18 3.04
N LYS A 122 8.34 16.01 3.93
CA LYS A 122 8.03 15.67 5.34
C LYS A 122 6.85 14.70 5.52
N TYR A 123 6.01 14.55 4.50
CA TYR A 123 4.84 13.67 4.51
C TYR A 123 5.03 12.55 3.49
N GLY A 124 6.23 11.96 3.44
CA GLY A 124 6.60 11.06 2.38
C GLY A 124 5.75 9.79 2.34
N ILE A 125 5.44 9.36 1.12
CA ILE A 125 4.72 8.12 0.83
C ILE A 125 5.41 7.44 -0.34
N PHE A 126 5.75 6.17 -0.16
CA PHE A 126 6.29 5.33 -1.21
C PHE A 126 5.62 3.97 -1.24
N GLY A 127 5.82 3.22 -2.33
CA GLY A 127 5.43 1.82 -2.37
C GLY A 127 6.52 0.91 -2.89
N PHE A 128 6.38 -0.37 -2.57
CA PHE A 128 7.32 -1.43 -2.92
C PHE A 128 6.57 -2.61 -3.54
N ALA A 129 7.00 -3.02 -4.73
CA ALA A 129 6.45 -4.17 -5.45
C ALA A 129 7.24 -5.44 -5.15
N GLN A 130 6.56 -6.58 -5.10
CA GLN A 130 7.13 -7.92 -4.95
C GLN A 130 6.32 -8.95 -5.75
N GLU A 131 6.95 -10.07 -6.06
CA GLU A 131 6.26 -11.29 -6.50
C GLU A 131 6.31 -12.30 -5.34
N GLY A 132 5.13 -12.78 -4.94
CA GLY A 132 4.96 -13.78 -3.89
C GLY A 132 4.54 -15.13 -4.44
N ALA A 133 4.38 -16.11 -3.56
CA ALA A 133 3.99 -17.47 -3.96
C ALA A 133 2.61 -17.54 -4.66
N ASP A 134 1.69 -16.65 -4.28
CA ASP A 134 0.29 -16.65 -4.74
C ASP A 134 -0.02 -15.56 -5.80
N GLY A 135 0.96 -14.72 -6.14
CA GLY A 135 0.82 -13.66 -7.14
C GLY A 135 1.57 -12.38 -6.79
N LEU A 136 0.98 -11.23 -7.13
CA LEU A 136 1.63 -9.93 -7.03
C LEU A 136 1.37 -9.31 -5.67
N ILE A 137 2.39 -8.70 -5.07
CA ILE A 137 2.30 -8.05 -3.77
C ILE A 137 2.75 -6.60 -3.93
N TYR A 138 1.97 -5.68 -3.37
CA TYR A 138 2.32 -4.28 -3.29
C TYR A 138 2.11 -3.74 -1.87
N THR A 139 3.12 -3.05 -1.37
CA THR A 139 3.09 -2.46 -0.03
C THR A 139 3.24 -0.96 -0.14
N VAL A 140 2.29 -0.19 0.38
CA VAL A 140 2.38 1.27 0.51
C VAL A 140 2.84 1.63 1.93
N THR A 141 3.82 2.51 2.03
CA THR A 141 4.37 3.00 3.30
C THR A 141 4.27 4.52 3.34
N ALA A 142 3.63 5.06 4.37
CA ALA A 142 3.49 6.49 4.64
C ALA A 142 4.21 6.92 5.93
N GLY A 143 4.25 8.23 6.21
CA GLY A 143 4.91 8.76 7.42
C GLY A 143 6.44 8.67 7.35
N VAL A 144 6.99 8.78 6.14
CA VAL A 144 8.42 8.61 5.86
C VAL A 144 9.03 9.98 5.53
N LEU A 145 10.23 10.27 6.02
CA LEU A 145 10.90 11.53 5.71
C LEU A 145 11.75 11.38 4.44
N ASN A 146 11.41 12.14 3.39
CA ASN A 146 12.15 12.19 2.13
C ASN A 146 12.45 10.79 1.53
N PRO A 147 11.41 10.00 1.19
CA PRO A 147 11.58 8.66 0.65
C PRO A 147 12.36 8.70 -0.67
N LYS A 148 13.15 7.65 -0.91
CA LYS A 148 14.02 7.47 -2.07
C LYS A 148 13.73 6.12 -2.75
#